data_AF-A0A1Y3AW27-F1
#
_entry.id   AF-A0A1Y3AW27-F1
#
_cell.length_a   1.000
_cell.length_b   1.000
_cell.length_c   1.000
_cell.angle_alpha   90.00
_cell.angle_beta   90.00
_cell.angle_gamma   90.00
#
_symmetry.space_group_name_H-M   'P 1'
#
loop_
_entity.id
_entity.type
_entity.pdbx_description
1 polymer ?
#
loop_
_entity_poly.entity_id
_entity_poly.type
_entity_poly.pdbx_seq_one_letter_code
_entity_poly.pdbx_strand_id
1 'polypeptide(L)'
;GLINAKLFETADSKHIPKISANDNEQEPRKFGVYGTPRYMSLHAHKGKELSRRDDLESIGYMLLYFLHGKLPWQGLPVNNSTNNNSDKYENIFITKKMIHLDELCANLPPEYYHYMLYVRSLKFAQEPNYRYLITMFTKLLYRINMDQSRLVSPLINDMAITFDEQLSLNGNNNN
;
A
#
# COMPACT_ATOMS: atom_id res chain seq x y z
N GLY A 1 -12.90 15.85 19.49
CA GLY A 1 -11.50 16.04 19.89
C GLY A 1 -10.62 15.42 18.84
N LEU A 2 -10.00 16.24 17.99
CA LEU A 2 -9.11 15.76 16.93
C LEU A 2 -7.79 15.34 17.58
N ILE A 3 -7.49 14.06 17.45
CA ILE A 3 -6.22 13.50 17.91
C ILE A 3 -5.16 14.05 16.96
N ASN A 4 -4.35 14.99 17.45
CA ASN A 4 -3.20 15.52 16.72
C ASN A 4 -2.21 14.38 16.44
N ALA A 5 -2.31 13.79 15.24
CA ALA A 5 -1.22 12.99 14.71
C ALA A 5 -0.03 13.95 14.53
N LYS A 6 1.01 13.81 15.37
CA LYS A 6 2.27 14.55 15.17
C LYS A 6 2.87 14.11 13.84
N LEU A 7 2.69 14.93 12.82
CA LEU A 7 3.41 14.85 11.55
C LEU A 7 4.84 15.32 11.84
N PHE A 8 5.81 14.40 11.86
CA PHE A 8 7.22 14.77 11.93
C PHE A 8 7.68 15.01 10.50
N GLU A 9 7.76 16.28 10.09
CA GLU A 9 8.27 16.68 8.78
C GLU A 9 9.66 17.31 8.92
N THR A 10 10.51 17.11 7.91
CA THR A 10 11.73 17.90 7.72
C THR A 10 11.38 19.32 7.27
N ALA A 11 12.36 20.24 7.27
CA ALA A 11 12.18 21.60 6.74
C ALA A 11 11.70 21.63 5.26
N ASP A 12 11.91 20.54 4.52
CA ASP A 12 11.46 20.35 3.13
C ASP A 12 10.12 19.60 3.02
N SER A 13 9.31 19.56 4.09
CA SER A 13 8.01 18.86 4.17
C SER A 13 8.07 17.35 3.90
N LYS A 14 9.24 16.71 4.05
CA LYS A 14 9.33 15.24 3.95
C LYS A 14 8.97 14.59 5.29
N HIS A 15 8.08 13.60 5.25
CA HIS A 15 7.74 12.78 6.41
C HIS A 15 8.97 12.05 6.96
N ILE A 16 9.23 12.19 8.26
CA ILE A 16 10.34 11.59 9.00
C ILE A 16 9.79 10.38 9.80
N PRO A 17 10.30 9.16 9.56
CA PRO A 17 10.06 8.05 10.49
C PRO A 17 10.58 8.45 11.87
N LYS A 18 9.80 8.17 12.92
CA LYS A 18 10.06 8.68 14.28
C LYS A 18 11.44 8.30 14.85
N ILE A 19 12.16 7.36 14.23
CA ILE A 19 13.40 6.76 14.70
C ILE A 19 14.42 6.74 13.54
N SER A 20 15.56 7.41 13.76
CA SER A 20 16.69 7.47 12.83
C SER A 20 17.31 6.09 12.61
N ALA A 21 17.85 5.86 11.42
CA ALA A 21 18.31 4.57 10.89
C ALA A 21 19.43 3.83 11.67
N ASN A 22 19.84 4.30 12.85
CA ASN A 22 20.96 3.75 13.64
C ASN A 22 20.54 2.93 14.86
N ASP A 23 19.26 2.82 15.18
CA ASP A 23 18.81 2.00 16.31
C ASP A 23 18.37 0.63 15.79
N ASN A 24 19.22 -0.37 16.05
CA ASN A 24 18.99 -1.78 15.74
C ASN A 24 17.56 -2.22 16.10
N GLU A 25 16.98 -3.04 15.22
CA GLU A 25 15.64 -3.64 15.28
C GLU A 25 14.99 -3.58 16.66
N GLN A 26 14.08 -2.61 16.83
CA GLN A 26 13.39 -2.38 18.09
C GLN A 26 12.50 -3.55 18.50
N GLU A 27 12.64 -3.91 19.77
CA GLU A 27 11.72 -4.69 20.58
C GLU A 27 10.25 -4.35 20.24
N PRO A 28 9.39 -5.35 20.04
CA PRO A 28 7.98 -5.13 19.73
C PRO A 28 7.34 -4.35 20.89
N ARG A 29 6.88 -3.12 20.63
CA ARG A 29 6.16 -2.38 21.65
C ARG A 29 4.89 -3.17 21.99
N LYS A 30 4.61 -3.43 23.28
CA LYS A 30 3.32 -3.93 23.79
C LYS A 30 2.22 -2.88 23.59
N PHE A 31 1.94 -2.51 22.35
CA PHE A 31 0.82 -1.67 21.97
C PHE A 31 -0.12 -2.56 21.18
N GLY A 32 -1.37 -2.66 21.65
CA GLY A 32 -2.39 -3.48 21.00
C GLY A 32 -2.49 -3.16 19.52
N VAL A 33 -2.87 -4.16 18.72
CA VAL A 33 -3.05 -4.02 17.28
C VAL A 33 -4.02 -2.85 17.00
N TYR A 34 -3.49 -1.70 16.56
CA TYR A 34 -4.29 -0.54 16.15
C TYR A 34 -4.46 -0.54 14.63
N GLY A 35 -5.68 -0.30 14.16
CA GLY A 35 -6.03 -0.25 12.73
C GLY A 35 -6.90 -1.43 12.29
N THR A 36 -7.35 -1.41 11.03
CA THR A 36 -8.19 -2.48 10.47
C THR A 36 -7.32 -3.66 10.04
N PRO A 37 -7.41 -4.84 10.69
CA PRO A 37 -6.54 -6.01 10.43
C PRO A 37 -6.53 -6.44 8.96
N ARG A 38 -7.64 -6.19 8.28
CA ARG A 38 -7.83 -6.46 6.85
C ARG A 38 -6.81 -5.73 5.98
N TYR A 39 -6.51 -4.47 6.27
CA TYR A 39 -5.68 -3.61 5.41
C TYR A 39 -4.32 -3.27 6.03
N MET A 40 -4.11 -3.47 7.33
CA MET A 40 -2.80 -3.14 7.93
C MET A 40 -1.65 -4.00 7.35
N SER A 41 -0.45 -3.43 7.32
CA SER A 41 0.76 -4.10 6.84
C SER A 41 1.15 -5.32 7.70
N LEU A 42 2.02 -6.18 7.17
CA LEU A 42 2.63 -7.27 7.94
C LEU A 42 3.49 -6.77 9.12
N HIS A 43 4.03 -5.55 9.03
CA HIS A 43 4.80 -4.94 10.11
C HIS A 43 3.89 -4.42 11.23
N ALA A 44 2.74 -3.86 10.88
CA ALA A 44 1.71 -3.44 11.83
C ALA A 44 1.19 -4.62 12.66
N HIS A 45 0.96 -5.77 12.02
CA HIS A 45 0.58 -7.02 12.72
C HIS A 45 1.60 -7.44 13.79
N LYS A 46 2.89 -7.17 13.57
CA LYS A 46 3.98 -7.48 14.51
C LYS A 46 4.19 -6.40 15.59
N GLY A 47 3.36 -5.35 15.62
CA GLY A 47 3.54 -4.22 16.54
C GLY A 47 4.82 -3.41 16.27
N LYS A 48 5.41 -3.53 15.08
CA LYS A 48 6.57 -2.72 14.67
C LYS A 48 6.14 -1.27 14.43
N GLU A 49 7.09 -0.34 14.53
CA GLU A 49 6.80 1.05 14.18
C GLU A 49 6.39 1.17 12.70
N LEU A 50 5.41 2.02 12.45
CA LEU A 50 4.87 2.27 11.12
C LEU A 50 5.68 3.36 10.41
N SER A 51 5.73 3.25 9.08
CA SER A 51 6.46 4.12 8.18
C SER A 51 5.71 4.25 6.85
N ARG A 52 6.27 5.03 5.91
CA ARG A 52 5.68 5.27 4.58
C ARG A 52 5.34 3.99 3.81
N ARG A 53 6.10 2.91 4.00
CA ARG A 53 5.83 1.62 3.33
C ARG A 53 4.55 0.95 3.82
N ASP A 54 4.17 1.18 5.07
CA ASP A 54 3.02 0.55 5.70
C ASP A 54 1.71 1.13 5.17
N ASP A 55 1.69 2.43 4.89
CA ASP A 55 0.58 3.10 4.20
C ASP A 55 0.43 2.59 2.76
N LEU A 56 1.55 2.46 2.02
CA LEU A 56 1.53 1.91 0.67
C LEU A 56 1.08 0.45 0.64
N GLU A 57 1.49 -0.38 1.61
CA GLU A 57 1.06 -1.78 1.68
C GLU A 57 -0.46 -1.85 1.91
N SER A 58 -0.97 -0.96 2.77
CA SER A 58 -2.40 -0.84 3.06
C SER A 58 -3.20 -0.39 1.84
N ILE A 59 -2.69 0.57 1.06
CA ILE A 59 -3.27 0.99 -0.23
C ILE A 59 -3.31 -0.20 -1.20
N GLY A 60 -2.23 -0.95 -1.32
CA GLY A 60 -2.18 -2.15 -2.15
C GLY A 60 -3.27 -3.16 -1.79
N TYR A 61 -3.45 -3.46 -0.50
CA TYR A 61 -4.54 -4.32 -0.05
C TYR A 61 -5.93 -3.75 -0.32
N MET A 62 -6.13 -2.43 -0.23
CA MET A 62 -7.39 -1.79 -0.59
C MET A 62 -7.69 -1.90 -2.10
N LEU A 63 -6.69 -1.69 -2.95
CA LEU A 63 -6.85 -1.85 -4.41
C LEU A 63 -7.24 -3.29 -4.75
N LEU A 64 -6.54 -4.28 -4.19
CA LEU A 64 -6.86 -5.69 -4.38
C LEU A 64 -8.26 -6.05 -3.85
N TYR A 65 -8.66 -5.46 -2.72
CA TYR A 65 -10.02 -5.62 -2.19
C TYR A 65 -11.09 -5.09 -3.16
N PHE A 66 -10.88 -3.93 -3.76
CA PHE A 66 -11.83 -3.38 -4.73
C PHE A 66 -11.93 -4.22 -6.01
N LEU A 67 -10.83 -4.83 -6.45
CA LEU A 67 -10.79 -5.64 -7.67
C LEU A 67 -11.37 -7.05 -7.47
N HIS A 68 -11.04 -7.69 -6.34
CA HIS A 68 -11.51 -9.05 -6.03
C HIS A 68 -12.83 -9.09 -5.26
N GLY A 69 -13.27 -7.97 -4.69
CA GLY A 69 -14.42 -7.86 -3.77
C GLY A 69 -14.17 -8.43 -2.36
N LYS A 70 -13.15 -9.28 -2.20
CA LYS A 70 -12.69 -9.83 -0.92
C LYS A 70 -11.19 -10.09 -0.94
N LEU A 71 -10.58 -10.08 0.24
CA LEU A 71 -9.21 -10.51 0.46
C LEU A 71 -9.18 -11.94 1.04
N PRO A 72 -8.15 -12.75 0.73
CA PRO A 72 -8.08 -14.16 1.13
C PRO A 72 -8.11 -14.41 2.65
N TRP A 73 -7.70 -13.43 3.44
CA TRP A 73 -7.74 -13.46 4.91
C TRP A 73 -9.07 -12.96 5.52
N GLN A 74 -10.13 -12.82 4.72
CA GLN A 74 -11.46 -12.50 5.23
C GLN A 74 -12.26 -13.77 5.53
N GLY A 75 -12.98 -13.77 6.66
CA GLY A 75 -13.88 -14.88 7.03
C GLY A 75 -13.16 -16.18 7.36
N LEU A 76 -11.89 -16.12 7.77
CA LEU A 76 -11.12 -17.31 8.16
C LEU A 76 -11.81 -18.03 9.33
N PRO A 77 -11.87 -19.38 9.29
CA PRO A 77 -12.41 -20.16 10.40
C PRO A 77 -11.57 -19.94 11.66
N VAL A 78 -12.24 -19.83 12.80
CA VAL A 78 -11.59 -19.82 14.12
C VAL A 78 -11.67 -21.24 14.66
N ASN A 79 -10.52 -21.86 14.90
CA ASN A 79 -10.49 -23.22 15.44
C ASN A 79 -11.05 -23.18 16.87
N ASN A 80 -12.10 -23.96 17.14
CA ASN A 80 -12.97 -23.89 18.31
C ASN A 80 -12.29 -24.23 19.66
N SER A 81 -11.41 -23.38 20.19
CA SER A 81 -10.96 -23.53 21.59
C SER A 81 -11.04 -22.24 22.41
N THR A 82 -10.85 -21.08 21.77
CA THR A 82 -11.01 -19.79 22.44
C THR A 82 -11.50 -18.76 21.43
N ASN A 83 -12.67 -18.16 21.64
CA ASN A 83 -13.22 -17.08 20.80
C ASN A 83 -12.49 -15.75 21.09
N ASN A 84 -11.16 -15.77 21.06
CA ASN A 84 -10.33 -14.63 21.42
C ASN A 84 -9.99 -13.83 20.16
N ASN A 85 -10.14 -12.50 20.24
CA ASN A 85 -9.78 -11.59 19.14
C ASN A 85 -8.31 -11.72 18.71
N SER A 86 -7.42 -12.18 19.61
CA SER A 86 -6.01 -12.48 19.32
C SER A 86 -5.85 -13.53 18.22
N ASP A 87 -6.60 -14.63 18.31
CA ASP A 87 -6.42 -15.80 17.46
C ASP A 87 -6.89 -15.49 16.03
N LYS A 88 -7.93 -14.66 15.92
CA LYS A 88 -8.39 -14.10 14.65
C LYS A 88 -7.33 -13.22 13.99
N TYR A 89 -6.66 -12.35 14.74
CA TYR A 89 -5.62 -11.48 14.18
C TYR A 89 -4.39 -12.28 13.75
N GLU A 90 -4.01 -13.28 14.53
CA GLU A 90 -2.90 -14.19 14.18
C GLU A 90 -3.21 -14.97 12.90
N ASN A 91 -4.42 -15.53 12.75
CA ASN A 91 -4.82 -16.21 11.52
C ASN A 91 -4.74 -15.29 10.30
N ILE A 92 -5.20 -14.03 10.43
CA ILE A 92 -5.08 -13.03 9.36
C ILE A 92 -3.61 -12.78 9.01
N PHE A 93 -2.76 -12.60 10.02
CA PHE A 93 -1.33 -12.37 9.83
C PHE A 93 -0.65 -13.53 9.10
N ILE A 94 -0.90 -14.77 9.54
CA ILE A 94 -0.36 -15.99 8.93
C ILE A 94 -0.82 -16.08 7.47
N THR A 95 -2.10 -15.91 7.18
CA THR A 95 -2.61 -15.96 5.80
C THR A 95 -1.97 -14.87 4.92
N LYS A 96 -1.85 -13.63 5.39
CA LYS A 96 -1.18 -12.55 4.64
C LYS A 96 0.28 -12.84 4.33
N LYS A 97 0.98 -13.49 5.26
CA LYS A 97 2.40 -13.84 5.14
C LYS A 97 2.62 -15.02 4.19
N MET A 98 1.73 -16.02 4.24
CA MET A 98 1.89 -17.27 3.49
C MET A 98 1.39 -17.18 2.05
N ILE A 99 0.41 -16.32 1.76
CA ILE A 99 -0.10 -16.20 0.41
C ILE A 99 0.96 -15.64 -0.54
N HIS A 100 1.19 -16.35 -1.65
CA HIS A 100 2.10 -15.92 -2.70
C HIS A 100 1.52 -14.73 -3.46
N LEU A 101 2.38 -13.79 -3.89
CA LEU A 101 1.92 -12.62 -4.63
C LEU A 101 1.28 -12.99 -5.97
N ASP A 102 1.74 -14.07 -6.61
CA ASP A 102 1.16 -14.58 -7.86
C ASP A 102 -0.29 -15.03 -7.66
N GLU A 103 -0.59 -15.65 -6.52
CA GLU A 103 -1.94 -16.05 -6.15
C GLU A 103 -2.79 -14.82 -5.77
N LEU A 104 -2.23 -13.93 -4.94
CA LEU A 104 -2.93 -12.73 -4.47
C LEU A 104 -3.31 -11.79 -5.63
N CYS A 105 -2.46 -11.72 -6.66
CA CYS A 105 -2.65 -10.86 -7.83
C CYS A 105 -3.11 -11.64 -9.06
N ALA A 106 -3.56 -12.89 -8.90
CA ALA A 106 -4.03 -13.72 -10.00
C ALA A 106 -5.17 -13.03 -10.78
N ASN A 107 -5.13 -13.16 -12.11
CA ASN A 107 -6.10 -12.56 -13.04
C ASN A 107 -6.19 -11.02 -13.01
N LEU A 108 -5.22 -10.34 -12.42
CA LEU A 108 -5.08 -8.88 -12.49
C LEU A 108 -3.94 -8.50 -13.45
N PRO A 109 -3.94 -7.25 -13.96
CA PRO A 109 -2.79 -6.72 -14.67
C PRO A 109 -1.49 -6.85 -13.85
N PRO A 110 -0.34 -7.12 -14.50
CA PRO A 110 0.93 -7.38 -13.81
C PRO A 110 1.40 -6.21 -12.94
N GLU A 111 0.94 -4.99 -13.20
CA GLU A 111 1.22 -3.80 -12.39
C GLU A 111 0.81 -3.97 -10.92
N TYR A 112 -0.26 -4.72 -10.62
CA TYR A 112 -0.67 -4.99 -9.23
C TYR A 112 0.34 -5.89 -8.51
N TYR A 113 0.85 -6.92 -9.19
CA TYR A 113 1.93 -7.76 -8.66
C TYR A 113 3.20 -6.94 -8.42
N HIS A 114 3.61 -6.14 -9.41
CA HIS A 114 4.81 -5.31 -9.30
C HIS A 114 4.70 -4.24 -8.21
N TYR A 115 3.52 -3.64 -8.03
CA TYR A 115 3.23 -2.74 -6.92
C TYR A 115 3.44 -3.45 -5.57
N MET A 116 2.78 -4.59 -5.37
CA MET A 116 2.86 -5.34 -4.12
C MET A 116 4.28 -5.83 -3.82
N LEU A 117 5.00 -6.30 -4.84
CA LEU A 117 6.39 -6.72 -4.73
C LEU A 117 7.28 -5.54 -4.33
N TYR A 118 7.15 -4.40 -5.01
CA TYR A 118 7.91 -3.19 -4.72
C TYR A 118 7.68 -2.74 -3.28
N VAL A 119 6.42 -2.59 -2.87
CA VAL A 119 6.06 -2.06 -1.55
C VAL A 119 6.53 -2.98 -0.43
N ARG A 120 6.38 -4.31 -0.58
CA ARG A 120 6.88 -5.29 0.40
C ARG A 120 8.40 -5.31 0.51
N SER A 121 9.12 -4.84 -0.52
CA SER A 121 10.60 -4.77 -0.52
C SER A 121 11.16 -3.51 0.16
N LEU A 122 10.34 -2.51 0.44
CA LEU A 122 10.78 -1.24 1.02
C LEU A 122 11.34 -1.42 2.44
N LYS A 123 12.52 -0.84 2.69
CA LYS A 123 13.07 -0.73 4.05
C LYS A 123 12.28 0.31 4.85
N PHE A 124 12.33 0.21 6.17
CA PHE A 124 11.59 1.10 7.09
C PHE A 124 11.83 2.60 6.81
N ALA A 125 13.09 3.02 6.72
CA ALA A 125 13.45 4.42 6.47
C ALA A 125 13.52 4.80 4.98
N GLN A 126 13.30 3.86 4.07
CA GLN A 126 13.44 4.10 2.62
C GLN A 126 12.36 5.06 2.14
N GLU A 127 12.74 6.03 1.31
CA GLU A 127 11.79 6.90 0.60
C GLU A 127 11.24 6.13 -0.61
N PRO A 128 9.92 5.89 -0.69
CA PRO A 128 9.34 5.25 -1.86
C PRO A 128 9.49 6.12 -3.10
N ASN A 129 9.72 5.49 -4.25
CA ASN A 129 9.66 6.16 -5.55
C ASN A 129 8.19 6.29 -5.98
N TYR A 130 7.52 7.31 -5.45
CA TYR A 130 6.11 7.57 -5.74
C TYR A 130 5.85 7.81 -7.23
N ARG A 131 6.78 8.49 -7.93
CA ARG A 131 6.69 8.75 -9.37
C ARG A 131 6.60 7.43 -10.14
N TYR A 132 7.41 6.44 -9.79
CA TYR A 132 7.38 5.11 -10.40
C TYR A 132 6.03 4.41 -10.21
N LEU A 133 5.49 4.42 -8.98
CA LEU A 133 4.20 3.81 -8.67
C LEU A 133 3.04 4.47 -9.42
N ILE A 134 3.01 5.81 -9.46
CA ILE A 134 2.00 6.57 -10.19
C ILE A 134 2.11 6.27 -11.69
N THR A 135 3.31 6.38 -12.26
CA THR A 135 3.55 6.14 -13.69
C THR A 135 3.12 4.73 -14.12
N MET A 136 3.37 3.73 -13.27
CA MET A 136 2.96 2.34 -13.51
C MET A 136 1.44 2.24 -13.68
N PHE A 137 0.66 2.74 -12.73
CA PHE A 137 -0.80 2.69 -12.83
C PHE A 137 -1.37 3.62 -13.89
N THR A 138 -0.76 4.78 -14.12
CA THR A 138 -1.14 5.67 -15.23
C THR A 138 -1.02 4.93 -16.57
N LYS A 139 0.11 4.26 -16.84
CA LYS A 139 0.29 3.46 -18.05
C LYS A 139 -0.72 2.33 -18.17
N LEU A 140 -1.06 1.68 -17.07
CA LEU A 140 -2.11 0.66 -17.05
C LEU A 140 -3.47 1.27 -17.42
N LEU A 141 -3.86 2.40 -16.82
CA LEU A 141 -5.12 3.08 -17.10
C LEU A 141 -5.22 3.50 -18.56
N TYR A 142 -4.16 4.07 -19.14
CA TYR A 142 -4.12 4.37 -20.58
C TYR A 142 -4.33 3.10 -21.42
N ARG A 143 -3.68 1.98 -21.08
CA ARG A 143 -3.83 0.72 -21.81
C ARG A 143 -5.26 0.18 -21.74
N ILE A 144 -5.86 0.17 -20.54
CA ILE A 144 -7.24 -0.26 -20.33
C ILE A 144 -8.21 0.65 -21.08
N ASN A 145 -8.01 1.97 -21.05
CA ASN A 145 -8.90 2.92 -21.72
C ASN A 145 -8.83 2.83 -23.25
N MET A 146 -7.65 2.55 -23.81
CA MET A 146 -7.47 2.33 -25.25
C MET A 146 -8.16 1.03 -25.71
N ASP A 147 -8.21 0.02 -24.84
CA ASP A 147 -8.92 -1.25 -25.10
C ASP A 147 -10.45 -1.12 -24.87
N GLN A 148 -10.85 -0.30 -23.89
CA GLN A 148 -12.25 -0.05 -23.52
C GLN A 148 -12.83 1.21 -24.16
N SER A 149 -12.58 1.45 -25.44
CA SER A 149 -13.03 2.64 -26.19
C SER A 149 -14.56 2.77 -26.38
N ARG A 150 -15.38 2.42 -25.37
CA ARG A 150 -16.79 2.79 -25.25
C ARG A 150 -17.32 3.16 -23.85
N LEU A 151 -16.65 2.93 -22.71
CA LEU A 151 -17.36 3.04 -21.41
C LEU A 151 -16.56 3.55 -20.17
N VAL A 152 -15.74 4.61 -20.24
CA VAL A 152 -15.22 5.22 -18.99
C VAL A 152 -15.13 6.76 -19.00
N SER A 153 -15.51 7.33 -17.85
CA SER A 153 -15.85 8.72 -17.48
C SER A 153 -14.91 9.86 -17.94
N PRO A 154 -15.45 11.09 -18.16
CA PRO A 154 -14.66 12.32 -18.41
C PRO A 154 -13.55 12.59 -17.37
N LEU A 155 -13.75 12.16 -16.12
CA LEU A 155 -12.82 12.41 -15.01
C LEU A 155 -11.42 11.80 -15.22
N ILE A 156 -11.33 10.71 -15.98
CA ILE A 156 -10.04 10.03 -16.27
C ILE A 156 -9.33 10.70 -17.45
N ASN A 157 -10.09 11.20 -18.43
CA ASN A 157 -9.52 11.99 -19.53
C ASN A 157 -8.91 13.30 -19.00
N ASP A 158 -9.56 13.96 -18.04
CA ASP A 158 -9.03 15.18 -17.45
C ASP A 158 -7.72 14.93 -16.67
N MET A 159 -7.61 13.80 -15.94
CA MET A 159 -6.36 13.41 -15.26
C MET A 159 -5.23 13.04 -16.22
N ALA A 160 -5.55 12.35 -17.33
CA ALA A 160 -4.60 12.01 -18.37
C ALA A 160 -4.02 13.25 -19.06
N ILE A 161 -4.91 14.17 -19.47
CA ILE A 161 -4.54 15.44 -20.14
C ILE A 161 -3.67 16.31 -19.23
N THR A 162 -4.05 16.43 -17.95
CA THR A 162 -3.28 17.23 -16.99
C THR A 162 -1.86 16.68 -16.78
N PHE A 163 -1.67 15.35 -16.87
CA PHE A 163 -0.35 14.74 -16.65
C PHE A 163 0.58 14.85 -17.86
N ASP A 164 0.05 14.76 -19.08
CA ASP A 164 0.83 14.96 -20.32
C ASP A 164 1.30 16.42 -20.48
N GLU A 165 0.50 17.40 -20.01
CA GLU A 165 0.95 18.80 -19.90
C GLU A 165 2.11 18.97 -18.90
N GLN A 166 2.07 18.27 -17.77
CA GLN A 166 3.14 18.36 -16.75
C GLN A 166 4.44 17.67 -17.19
N LEU A 167 4.36 16.62 -18.03
CA LEU A 167 5.53 15.96 -18.60
C LEU A 167 6.18 16.78 -19.72
N SER A 168 5.37 17.44 -20.57
CA SER A 168 5.89 18.31 -21.64
C SER A 168 6.52 19.60 -21.12
N LEU A 169 5.98 20.19 -20.05
CA LEU A 169 6.56 21.37 -19.40
C LEU A 169 7.92 21.09 -18.73
N ASN A 170 8.13 19.89 -18.19
CA ASN A 170 9.40 19.51 -17.55
C ASN A 170 10.48 19.03 -18.53
N GLY A 171 10.13 18.79 -19.81
CA GLY A 171 11.08 18.39 -20.86
C GLY A 171 11.84 19.55 -21.51
N ASN A 172 11.43 20.80 -21.29
CA ASN A 172 11.99 21.98 -21.95
C ASN A 172 13.00 22.79 -21.10
N ASN A 173 13.32 22.36 -19.88
CA ASN A 173 14.23 23.09 -18.98
C ASN A 173 15.67 22.55 -18.94
N ASN A 174 16.09 21.76 -19.93
CA ASN A 174 17.48 21.30 -20.09
C ASN A 174 18.07 21.72 -21.45
N ASN A 175 18.15 23.03 -21.69
CA ASN A 175 19.04 23.64 -22.70
C ASN A 175 19.69 24.88 -22.11
#